data_AF-A0A947CLX8-F1
#
_entry.id   AF-A0A947CLX8-F1
#
_cell.length_a   1.000
_cell.length_b   1.000
_cell.length_c   1.000
_cell.angle_alpha   90.00
_cell.angle_beta   90.00
_cell.angle_gamma   90.00
#
_symmetry.space_group_name_H-M   'P 1'
#
loop_
_entity.id
_entity.type
_entity.pdbx_description
1 polymer ?
#
loop_
_entity_poly.entity_id
_entity_poly.type
_entity_poly.pdbx_seq_one_letter_code
_entity_poly.pdbx_strand_id
1 'polypeptide(L)'
;VLTGPISPGSHTLSVVAIYRGHGYGVFRYLNKYKFTVKSSHTFTADEGKGTSIVVKGFEKGGATTPMEKRPAIDFKVSVIQGGKK
;
A
#
# COMPACT_ATOMS: atom_id res chain seq x y z
N VAL A 1 -10.14 2.37 8.53
CA VAL A 1 -8.83 2.47 9.23
C VAL A 1 -8.76 1.29 10.17
N LEU A 2 -7.71 0.46 10.11
CA LEU A 2 -7.51 -0.61 11.08
C LEU A 2 -6.85 0.01 12.32
N THR A 3 -7.46 -0.16 13.49
CA THR A 3 -6.96 0.39 14.76
C THR A 3 -7.07 -0.67 15.84
N GLY A 4 -6.00 -0.86 16.61
CA GLY A 4 -5.99 -1.79 17.73
C GLY A 4 -4.63 -1.80 18.44
N PRO A 5 -4.58 -2.31 19.68
CA PRO A 5 -3.33 -2.49 20.38
C PRO A 5 -2.47 -3.54 19.67
N ILE A 6 -1.17 -3.27 19.57
CA ILE A 6 -0.17 -4.18 19.04
C ILE A 6 0.96 -4.30 20.06
N SER A 7 1.54 -5.49 20.20
CA SER A 7 2.70 -5.66 21.08
C SER A 7 3.88 -4.83 20.54
N PRO A 8 4.73 -4.27 21.41
CA PRO A 8 6.00 -3.69 20.97
C PRO A 8 6.85 -4.74 20.25
N GLY A 9 7.57 -4.33 19.20
CA GLY A 9 8.43 -5.23 18.44
C GLY A 9 8.34 -5.06 16.92
N SER A 10 8.96 -5.99 16.18
CA SER A 10 8.99 -5.99 14.72
C SER A 10 7.74 -6.65 14.16
N HIS A 11 7.02 -5.93 13.31
CA HIS A 11 5.80 -6.39 12.65
C HIS A 11 5.91 -6.24 11.14
N THR A 12 5.37 -7.21 10.41
CA THR A 12 5.35 -7.17 8.94
C THR A 12 3.94 -6.89 8.46
N LEU A 13 3.72 -5.71 7.87
CA LEU A 13 2.48 -5.38 7.18
C LEU A 13 2.54 -5.88 5.74
N SER A 14 1.66 -6.81 5.38
CA SER A 14 1.50 -7.27 3.99
C SER A 14 0.23 -6.69 3.39
N VAL A 15 0.37 -6.03 2.24
CA VAL A 15 -0.75 -5.42 1.50
C VAL A 15 -0.87 -6.09 0.15
N VAL A 16 -2.10 -6.47 -0.19
CA VAL A 16 -2.46 -6.97 -1.52
C VAL A 16 -3.54 -6.04 -2.08
N ALA A 17 -3.21 -5.32 -3.15
CA ALA A 17 -4.16 -4.50 -3.89
C ALA A 17 -4.42 -5.13 -5.25
N ILE A 18 -5.69 -5.32 -5.60
CA ILE A 18 -6.11 -5.87 -6.89
C ILE A 18 -6.74 -4.73 -7.70
N TYR A 19 -6.06 -4.32 -8.76
CA TYR A 19 -6.56 -3.32 -9.69
C TYR A 19 -7.15 -3.99 -10.92
N ARG A 20 -8.27 -3.46 -11.39
CA ARG A 20 -8.90 -3.85 -12.65
C ARG A 20 -8.95 -2.63 -13.56
N GLY A 21 -8.33 -2.72 -14.73
CA GLY A 21 -8.46 -1.67 -15.74
C GLY A 21 -9.89 -1.56 -16.24
N HIS A 22 -10.41 -0.34 -16.38
CA HIS A 22 -11.54 -0.07 -17.25
C HIS A 22 -11.01 -0.10 -18.69
N GLY A 23 -11.17 -1.24 -19.38
CA GLY A 23 -10.67 -1.41 -20.74
C GLY A 23 -11.45 -0.55 -21.74
N TYR A 24 -11.01 0.70 -21.89
CA TYR A 24 -11.50 1.67 -22.85
C TYR A 24 -10.52 1.74 -24.04
N GLY A 25 -11.02 1.75 -25.29
CA GLY A 25 -10.21 1.90 -26.50
C GLY A 25 -9.24 0.73 -26.80
N VAL A 26 -8.00 1.04 -27.21
CA VAL A 26 -6.95 0.07 -27.58
C VAL A 26 -6.53 -0.87 -26.44
N PHE A 27 -7.00 -0.64 -25.21
CA PHE A 27 -6.69 -1.41 -24.01
C PHE A 27 -7.73 -2.50 -23.68
N ARG A 28 -8.61 -2.88 -24.63
CA ARG A 28 -9.63 -3.95 -24.42
C ARG A 28 -9.05 -5.29 -23.96
N TYR A 29 -7.77 -5.58 -24.23
CA TYR A 29 -7.09 -6.78 -23.73
C TYR A 29 -6.95 -6.79 -22.20
N LEU A 30 -6.95 -5.61 -21.54
CA LEU A 30 -6.84 -5.50 -20.08
C LEU A 30 -8.14 -5.81 -19.34
N ASN A 31 -9.29 -5.90 -20.02
CA ASN A 31 -10.56 -6.28 -19.37
C ASN A 31 -10.51 -7.69 -18.76
N LYS A 32 -9.61 -8.55 -19.24
CA LYS A 32 -9.38 -9.90 -18.69
C LYS A 32 -8.22 -9.94 -17.69
N TYR A 33 -7.46 -8.85 -17.52
CA TYR A 33 -6.27 -8.83 -16.69
C TYR A 33 -6.53 -8.15 -15.34
N LYS A 34 -6.25 -8.88 -14.26
CA LYS A 34 -6.26 -8.35 -12.90
C LYS A 34 -4.82 -8.05 -12.50
N PHE A 35 -4.50 -6.79 -12.22
CA PHE A 35 -3.18 -6.44 -11.72
C PHE A 35 -3.16 -6.64 -10.21
N THR A 36 -2.39 -7.63 -9.74
CA THR A 36 -2.23 -7.87 -8.31
C THR A 36 -0.92 -7.24 -7.87
N VAL A 37 -1.00 -6.17 -7.08
CA VAL A 37 0.16 -5.55 -6.47
C VAL A 37 0.27 -6.06 -5.04
N LYS A 38 1.40 -6.70 -4.75
CA LYS A 38 1.74 -7.17 -3.40
C LYS A 38 2.89 -6.32 -2.91
N SER A 39 2.78 -5.80 -1.70
CA SER A 39 3.85 -5.03 -1.06
C SER A 39 3.87 -5.35 0.41
N SER A 40 5.06 -5.55 0.96
CA SER A 40 5.25 -5.85 2.37
C SER A 40 6.22 -4.83 2.97
N HIS A 41 5.89 -4.34 4.16
CA HIS A 41 6.73 -3.42 4.89
C HIS A 41 6.87 -3.86 6.33
N THR A 42 8.12 -4.02 6.77
CA THR A 42 8.44 -4.30 8.15
C THR A 42 8.62 -3.00 8.89
N PHE A 43 7.91 -2.84 10.01
CA PHE A 43 8.00 -1.68 10.87
C PHE A 43 8.17 -2.13 12.32
N THR A 44 8.87 -1.32 13.10
CA THR A 44 9.00 -1.55 14.54
C THR A 44 7.97 -0.71 15.27
N ALA A 45 7.15 -1.36 16.09
CA ALA A 45 6.25 -0.69 17.02
C ALA A 45 7.01 -0.40 18.32
N ASP A 46 7.17 0.89 18.63
CA ASP A 46 7.76 1.36 19.87
C ASP A 46 6.76 1.22 21.03
N GLU A 47 7.25 0.81 22.20
CA GLU A 47 6.45 0.75 23.41
C GLU A 47 5.91 2.14 23.80
N GLY A 48 4.62 2.22 24.13
CA GLY A 48 3.96 3.45 24.57
C GLY A 48 3.74 4.50 23.48
N LYS A 49 4.08 4.23 22.21
CA LYS A 49 3.82 5.12 21.08
C LYS A 49 2.82 4.48 20.11
N GLY A 50 1.99 5.31 19.48
CA GLY A 50 1.17 4.86 18.36
C GLY A 50 1.98 4.85 17.07
N THR A 51 1.78 3.86 16.20
CA THR A 51 2.35 3.87 14.86
C THR A 51 1.22 4.02 13.84
N SER A 52 1.25 5.10 13.07
CA SER A 52 0.35 5.29 11.92
C SER A 52 1.04 4.83 10.66
N ILE A 53 0.42 3.91 9.93
CA ILE A 53 0.90 3.46 8.62
C ILE A 53 -0.13 3.86 7.58
N VAL A 54 0.27 4.72 6.65
CA VAL A 54 -0.55 5.12 5.51
C VAL A 54 -0.05 4.40 4.28
N VAL A 55 -0.90 3.56 3.71
CA VAL A 55 -0.62 2.83 2.47
C VAL A 55 -1.25 3.59 1.31
N LYS A 56 -0.44 4.03 0.34
CA LYS A 56 -0.92 4.76 -0.83
C LYS A 56 -0.66 3.97 -2.11
N GLY A 57 -1.72 3.67 -2.84
CA GLY A 57 -1.60 3.18 -4.21
C GLY A 57 -1.35 4.35 -5.16
N PHE A 58 -0.37 4.23 -6.05
CA PHE A 58 -0.10 5.22 -7.09
C PHE A 58 0.25 4.55 -8.42
N GLU A 59 0.01 5.25 -9.52
CA GLU A 59 0.43 4.80 -10.84
C GLU A 59 1.85 5.33 -11.14
N LYS A 60 2.83 4.44 -11.09
CA LYS A 60 4.23 4.69 -11.44
C LYS A 60 4.44 4.42 -12.94
N GLY A 61 4.55 5.45 -13.75
CA GLY A 61 4.91 5.29 -15.16
C GLY A 61 4.51 6.47 -16.03
N GLY A 62 5.13 6.57 -17.21
CA GLY A 62 4.77 7.54 -18.24
C GLY A 62 3.87 6.93 -19.32
N ALA A 63 3.59 7.68 -20.39
CA ALA A 63 2.77 7.23 -21.51
C ALA A 63 3.25 5.89 -22.12
N THR A 64 4.55 5.60 -22.05
CA THR A 64 5.20 4.41 -22.61
C THR A 64 5.30 3.22 -21.63
N THR A 65 4.99 3.39 -20.34
CA THR A 65 5.08 2.28 -19.37
C THR A 65 3.87 1.35 -19.51
N PRO A 66 4.05 0.02 -19.61
CA PRO A 66 2.94 -0.93 -19.63
C PRO A 66 2.04 -0.77 -18.41
N MET A 67 0.71 -0.73 -18.60
CA MET A 67 -0.27 -0.56 -17.50
C MET A 67 -0.14 -1.61 -16.40
N GLU A 68 0.33 -2.81 -16.76
CA GLU A 68 0.68 -3.89 -15.83
C GLU A 68 1.73 -3.52 -14.78
N LYS A 69 2.68 -2.65 -15.14
CA LYS A 69 3.79 -2.22 -14.29
C LYS A 69 3.57 -0.86 -13.65
N ARG A 70 2.43 -0.22 -13.95
CA ARG A 70 2.07 1.08 -13.37
C ARG A 70 1.66 1.00 -11.90
N PRO A 71 0.85 0.04 -11.42
CA PRO A 71 0.33 0.14 -10.07
C PRO A 71 1.45 -0.17 -9.06
N ALA A 72 1.72 0.79 -8.19
CA ALA A 72 2.72 0.73 -7.14
C ALA A 72 2.08 1.07 -5.78
N ILE A 73 2.69 0.58 -4.71
CA ILE A 73 2.25 0.85 -3.33
C ILE A 73 3.39 1.56 -2.61
N ASP A 74 3.08 2.70 -2.00
CA ASP A 74 3.96 3.45 -1.13
C ASP A 74 3.52 3.28 0.34
N PHE A 75 4.50 3.18 1.24
CA PHE A 75 4.27 3.05 2.67
C PHE A 75 4.83 4.27 3.38
N LYS A 76 3.94 5.06 3.98
CA LYS A 76 4.32 6.15 4.87
C LYS A 76 4.10 5.74 6.31
N VAL A 77 5.19 5.41 7.01
CA VAL A 77 5.19 5.14 8.45
C VAL A 77 5.39 6.44 9.20
N SER A 78 4.58 6.71 10.21
CA SER A 78 4.71 7.87 11.08
C SER A 78 4.47 7.43 12.52
N VAL A 79 5.45 7.69 13.37
CA VAL A 79 5.30 7.44 14.81
C VAL A 79 4.47 8.57 15.39
N ILE A 80 3.25 8.25 15.80
CA ILE A 80 2.40 9.15 16.57
C ILE A 80 2.89 9.03 18.01
N GLN A 81 3.71 9.99 18.44
CA GLN A 81 4.06 10.09 19.85
C GLN A 81 2.75 10.24 20.62
N GLY A 82 2.47 9.28 21.52
CA GLY A 82 1.30 9.34 22.38
C GLY A 82 1.30 10.68 23.09
N GLY A 83 0.41 11.57 22.65
CA GLY A 83 0.24 12.88 23.23
C GLY A 83 -0.16 12.71 24.68
N LYS A 84 0.77 13.06 25.56
CA LYS A 84 0.56 13.37 26.97
C LYS A 84 -0.74 14.18 27.12
N LYS A 85 -1.74 13.62 27.79
CA LYS A 85 -2.67 14.31 28.70
C LYS A 85 -3.38 13.28 29.56
#